data_AF-A0A7Y4WZW0-F1
#
_entry.id   AF-A0A7Y4WZW0-F1
#
_cell.length_a   1.000
_cell.length_b   1.000
_cell.length_c   1.000
_cell.angle_alpha   90.00
_cell.angle_beta   90.00
_cell.angle_gamma   90.00
#
_symmetry.space_group_name_H-M   'P 1'
#
loop_
_entity.id
_entity.type
_entity.pdbx_description
1 polymer ?
#
loop_
_entity_poly.entity_id
_entity_poly.type
_entity_poly.pdbx_seq_one_letter_code
_entity_poly.pdbx_strand_id
1 'polypeptide(L)'
;MIDPELIKETYADMPDEKLIRLVKQDGTSITYEAFILLKREYSKRKLDPLVLAEAEQLREEESKNKIRNNLERESILINDLLWKGVFQQKAEGKKNTEIIEWLIQVGVEPEIATKGISELAVVINNAYKKAKKIMIASFISILLGIISGAGFFSGALNSNYLIYGGIFIVAALRFFPANNKMYRLCEKAMMIIEQEKIEIK
;
A
#
# COMPACT_ATOMS: atom_id res chain seq x y z
N MET A 1 -26.79 -4.47 11.23
CA MET A 1 -26.59 -3.66 12.45
C MET A 1 -26.88 -4.58 13.61
N ILE A 2 -25.97 -4.72 14.58
CA ILE A 2 -26.22 -5.58 15.75
C ILE A 2 -27.17 -4.82 16.68
N ASP A 3 -28.19 -5.52 17.21
CA ASP A 3 -29.19 -4.94 18.11
C ASP A 3 -28.57 -4.63 19.49
N PRO A 4 -28.53 -3.34 19.92
CA PRO A 4 -27.98 -2.95 21.21
C PRO A 4 -28.74 -3.54 22.42
N GLU A 5 -30.05 -3.77 22.31
CA GLU A 5 -30.82 -4.36 23.42
C GLU A 5 -30.48 -5.84 23.59
N LEU A 6 -30.29 -6.57 22.48
CA LEU A 6 -29.83 -7.97 22.53
C LEU A 6 -28.44 -8.11 23.16
N ILE A 7 -27.50 -7.19 22.85
CA ILE A 7 -26.16 -7.17 23.45
C ILE A 7 -26.27 -6.95 24.96
N LYS A 8 -27.11 -6.01 25.38
CA LYS A 8 -27.31 -5.65 26.79
C LYS A 8 -27.93 -6.80 27.58
N GLU A 9 -28.94 -7.48 27.03
CA GLU A 9 -29.52 -8.71 27.61
C GLU A 9 -28.46 -9.81 27.70
N THR A 10 -27.69 -10.02 26.63
CA THR A 10 -26.62 -11.02 26.62
C THR A 10 -25.57 -10.77 27.71
N TYR A 11 -25.18 -9.51 27.94
CA TYR A 11 -24.25 -9.16 29.01
C TYR A 11 -24.90 -9.25 30.40
N ALA A 12 -26.20 -8.97 30.51
CA ALA A 12 -26.95 -9.11 31.76
C ALA A 12 -27.10 -10.58 32.20
N ASP A 13 -27.19 -11.53 31.26
CA ASP A 13 -27.30 -12.95 31.59
C ASP A 13 -25.95 -13.67 31.68
N MET A 14 -24.86 -13.00 31.28
CA MET A 14 -23.52 -13.57 31.30
C MET A 14 -22.97 -13.63 32.74
N PRO A 15 -22.40 -14.75 33.19
CA PRO A 15 -21.73 -14.82 34.50
C PRO A 15 -20.47 -13.96 34.52
N ASP A 16 -20.10 -13.48 35.71
CA ASP A 16 -19.03 -12.50 35.90
C ASP A 16 -17.68 -12.99 35.35
N GLU A 17 -17.36 -14.28 35.49
CA GLU A 17 -16.12 -14.85 34.96
C GLU A 17 -16.05 -14.75 33.43
N LYS A 18 -17.20 -14.91 32.75
CA LYS A 18 -17.27 -14.77 31.29
C LYS A 18 -17.20 -13.31 30.86
N LEU A 19 -17.80 -12.38 31.61
CA LEU A 19 -17.66 -10.94 31.36
C LEU A 19 -16.21 -10.49 31.52
N ILE A 20 -15.52 -10.98 32.57
CA ILE A 20 -14.10 -10.69 32.80
C ILE A 20 -13.25 -11.23 31.66
N ARG A 21 -13.53 -12.47 31.21
CA ARG A 21 -12.83 -13.07 30.08
C ARG A 21 -13.06 -12.29 28.78
N LEU A 22 -14.30 -11.86 28.53
CA LEU A 22 -14.66 -11.08 27.35
C LEU A 22 -13.87 -9.76 27.28
N VAL A 23 -13.73 -9.05 28.41
CA VAL A 23 -12.90 -7.83 28.47
C VAL A 23 -11.43 -8.13 28.19
N LYS A 24 -10.88 -9.19 28.79
CA LYS A 24 -9.45 -9.55 28.66
C LYS A 24 -9.06 -10.08 27.27
N GLN A 25 -9.97 -10.80 26.60
CA GLN A 25 -9.67 -11.47 25.34
C GLN A 25 -10.17 -10.69 24.12
N ASP A 26 -11.36 -10.09 24.23
CA ASP A 26 -12.08 -9.51 23.11
C ASP A 26 -12.38 -8.01 23.29
N GLY A 27 -11.91 -7.39 24.38
CA GLY A 27 -12.17 -5.97 24.67
C GLY A 27 -11.74 -5.00 23.57
N THR A 28 -10.67 -5.34 22.83
CA THR A 28 -10.17 -4.54 21.70
C THR A 28 -10.86 -4.86 20.37
N SER A 29 -11.50 -6.03 20.24
CA SER A 29 -12.08 -6.52 18.98
C SER A 29 -13.58 -6.22 18.84
N ILE A 30 -14.30 -6.03 19.95
CA ILE A 30 -15.73 -5.68 19.93
C ILE A 30 -15.98 -4.24 19.42
N THR A 31 -17.19 -3.95 18.96
CA THR A 31 -17.55 -2.59 18.50
C THR A 31 -17.54 -1.59 19.65
N TYR A 32 -17.48 -0.29 19.34
CA TYR A 32 -17.48 0.76 20.37
C TYR A 32 -18.76 0.74 21.20
N GLU A 33 -19.89 0.57 20.53
CA GLU A 33 -21.22 0.52 21.14
C GLU A 33 -21.32 -0.68 22.10
N ALA A 34 -20.82 -1.85 21.68
CA ALA A 34 -20.78 -3.04 22.52
C ALA A 34 -19.86 -2.85 23.74
N PHE A 35 -18.69 -2.21 23.57
CA PHE A 35 -17.77 -1.93 24.67
C PHE A 35 -18.38 -0.96 25.71
N ILE A 36 -19.14 0.04 25.28
CA ILE A 36 -19.86 0.94 26.19
C ILE A 36 -20.93 0.20 27.00
N LEU A 37 -21.68 -0.70 26.37
CA LEU A 37 -22.66 -1.54 27.06
C LEU A 37 -21.99 -2.48 28.06
N LEU A 38 -20.84 -3.07 27.68
CA LEU A 38 -20.02 -3.89 28.56
C LEU A 38 -19.52 -3.10 29.78
N LYS A 39 -19.03 -1.87 29.57
CA LYS A 39 -18.58 -0.96 30.65
C LYS A 39 -19.70 -0.61 31.63
N ARG A 40 -20.91 -0.38 31.14
CA ARG A 40 -22.09 -0.15 31.99
C ARG A 40 -22.42 -1.37 32.84
N GLU A 41 -22.42 -2.56 32.25
CA GLU A 41 -22.72 -3.79 33.00
C GLU A 41 -21.61 -4.12 34.02
N TYR A 42 -20.34 -3.92 33.66
CA TYR A 42 -19.19 -4.04 34.56
C TYR A 42 -19.31 -3.14 35.79
N SER A 43 -19.70 -1.89 35.56
CA SER A 43 -19.90 -0.89 36.62
C SER A 43 -21.09 -1.23 37.51
N LYS A 44 -22.21 -1.67 36.91
CA LYS A 44 -23.43 -2.08 37.61
C LYS A 44 -23.16 -3.25 38.57
N ARG A 45 -22.30 -4.19 38.17
CA ARG A 45 -21.91 -5.37 38.96
C ARG A 45 -20.73 -5.14 39.90
N LYS A 46 -20.13 -3.94 39.88
CA LYS A 46 -18.95 -3.58 40.68
C LYS A 46 -17.77 -4.55 40.46
N LEU A 47 -17.57 -4.97 39.21
CA LEU A 47 -16.43 -5.78 38.81
C LEU A 47 -15.14 -4.95 38.79
N ASP A 48 -13.99 -5.61 38.79
CA ASP A 48 -12.68 -4.98 38.92
C ASP A 48 -12.44 -3.90 37.83
N PRO A 49 -12.38 -2.61 38.20
CA PRO A 49 -12.22 -1.53 37.23
C PRO A 49 -10.86 -1.53 36.54
N LEU A 50 -9.83 -2.18 37.12
CA LEU A 50 -8.49 -2.23 36.55
C LEU A 50 -8.47 -3.01 35.23
N VAL A 51 -9.17 -4.16 35.20
CA VAL A 51 -9.28 -5.00 33.99
C VAL A 51 -9.94 -4.24 32.85
N LEU A 52 -10.93 -3.41 33.16
CA LEU A 52 -11.63 -2.60 32.18
C LEU A 52 -10.77 -1.43 31.68
N ALA A 53 -10.01 -0.78 32.58
CA ALA A 53 -9.11 0.31 32.24
C ALA A 53 -7.96 -0.15 31.32
N GLU A 54 -7.39 -1.33 31.57
CA GLU A 54 -6.37 -1.93 30.70
C GLU A 54 -6.90 -2.18 29.29
N ALA A 55 -8.10 -2.74 29.16
CA ALA A 55 -8.72 -2.99 27.87
C ALA A 55 -9.06 -1.70 27.12
N GLU A 56 -9.52 -0.66 27.83
CA GLU A 56 -9.80 0.66 27.26
C GLU A 56 -8.52 1.32 26.73
N GLN A 57 -7.42 1.27 27.49
CA GLN A 57 -6.13 1.81 27.07
C GLN A 57 -5.58 1.10 25.82
N LEU A 58 -5.57 -0.24 25.80
CA LEU A 58 -5.11 -1.02 24.64
C LEU A 58 -5.91 -0.69 23.38
N ARG A 59 -7.22 -0.50 23.53
CA ARG A 59 -8.12 -0.16 22.44
C ARG A 59 -7.88 1.24 21.90
N GLU A 60 -7.60 2.20 22.77
CA GLU A 60 -7.18 3.55 22.35
C GLU A 60 -5.85 3.53 21.60
N GLU A 61 -4.88 2.75 22.07
CA GLU A 61 -3.58 2.59 21.40
C GLU A 61 -3.73 1.92 20.02
N GLU A 62 -4.55 0.88 19.91
CA GLU A 62 -4.88 0.27 18.61
C GLU A 62 -5.57 1.24 17.65
N SER A 63 -6.49 2.06 18.15
CA SER A 63 -7.18 3.08 17.34
C SER A 63 -6.18 4.12 16.81
N LYS A 64 -5.30 4.63 17.67
CA LYS A 64 -4.23 5.56 17.30
C LYS A 64 -3.28 4.94 16.26
N ASN A 65 -2.91 3.68 16.44
CA ASN A 65 -2.06 2.95 15.49
C ASN A 65 -2.75 2.71 14.14
N LYS A 66 -4.05 2.40 14.13
CA LYS A 66 -4.83 2.26 12.89
C LYS A 66 -4.91 3.58 12.13
N ILE A 67 -5.17 4.69 12.83
CA ILE A 67 -5.19 6.03 12.22
C ILE A 67 -3.82 6.38 11.65
N ARG A 68 -2.74 6.17 12.42
CA ARG A 68 -1.37 6.41 11.97
C ARG A 68 -1.01 5.58 10.74
N ASN A 69 -1.32 4.28 10.74
CA ASN A 69 -1.04 3.40 9.60
C ASN A 69 -1.83 3.80 8.35
N ASN A 70 -3.07 4.28 8.50
CA ASN A 70 -3.86 4.79 7.39
C ASN A 70 -3.27 6.10 6.83
N LEU A 71 -2.88 7.03 7.71
CA LEU A 71 -2.20 8.27 7.31
C LEU A 71 -0.86 8.01 6.63
N GLU A 72 -0.06 7.06 7.12
CA GLU A 72 1.20 6.66 6.49
C GLU A 72 0.96 6.04 5.09
N ARG A 73 -0.07 5.19 4.93
CA ARG A 73 -0.43 4.62 3.62
C ARG A 73 -0.91 5.67 2.63
N GLU A 74 -1.75 6.60 3.08
CA GLU A 74 -2.22 7.72 2.25
C GLU A 74 -1.06 8.62 1.84
N SER A 75 -0.15 8.94 2.77
CA SER A 75 1.07 9.70 2.50
C SER A 75 1.96 9.02 1.46
N ILE A 76 2.13 7.68 1.53
CA ILE A 76 2.89 6.92 0.53
C ILE A 76 2.23 6.99 -0.85
N LEU A 77 0.91 6.83 -0.93
CA LEU A 77 0.16 6.88 -2.18
C LEU A 77 0.23 8.27 -2.83
N ILE A 78 0.07 9.32 -2.03
CA ILE A 78 0.17 10.72 -2.47
C ILE A 78 1.59 10.99 -2.98
N ASN A 79 2.62 10.56 -2.25
CA ASN A 79 4.01 10.72 -2.68
C ASN A 79 4.32 9.99 -3.99
N ASP A 80 3.83 8.76 -4.18
CA ASP A 80 4.07 8.02 -5.42
C ASP A 80 3.39 8.68 -6.63
N LEU A 81 2.17 9.21 -6.44
CA LEU A 81 1.45 9.97 -7.48
C LEU A 81 2.16 11.28 -7.83
N LEU A 82 2.63 12.02 -6.81
CA LEU A 82 3.39 13.26 -7.00
C LEU A 82 4.67 12.99 -7.80
N TRP A 83 5.47 11.99 -7.41
CA TRP A 83 6.69 11.63 -8.13
C TRP A 83 6.44 11.15 -9.55
N LYS A 84 5.37 10.39 -9.77
CA LYS A 84 4.96 9.99 -11.12
C LYS A 84 4.60 11.20 -11.98
N GLY A 85 3.91 12.19 -11.41
CA GLY A 85 3.62 13.46 -12.08
C GLY A 85 4.90 14.24 -12.41
N VAL A 86 5.83 14.35 -11.46
CA VAL A 86 7.15 14.97 -11.68
C VAL A 86 7.92 14.29 -12.81
N PHE A 87 7.96 12.95 -12.83
CA PHE A 87 8.64 12.20 -13.89
C PHE A 87 7.98 12.42 -15.25
N GLN A 88 6.65 12.51 -15.29
CA GLN A 88 5.91 12.78 -16.52
C GLN A 88 6.21 14.19 -17.04
N GLN A 89 6.11 15.22 -16.19
CA GLN A 89 6.43 16.60 -16.56
C GLN A 89 7.87 16.70 -17.08
N LYS A 90 8.82 16.03 -16.40
CA LYS A 90 10.22 16.00 -16.87
C LYS A 90 10.38 15.27 -18.19
N ALA A 91 9.68 14.15 -18.39
CA ALA A 91 9.67 13.40 -19.65
C ALA A 91 9.02 14.18 -20.82
N GLU A 92 8.19 15.17 -20.53
CA GLU A 92 7.59 16.11 -21.49
C GLU A 92 8.52 17.30 -21.81
N GLY A 93 9.72 17.36 -21.22
CA GLY A 93 10.71 18.41 -21.48
C GLY A 93 10.52 19.67 -20.63
N LYS A 94 9.73 19.59 -19.55
CA LYS A 94 9.51 20.74 -18.67
C LYS A 94 10.76 21.09 -17.88
N LYS A 95 11.01 22.41 -17.77
CA LYS A 95 12.11 22.94 -16.96
C LYS A 95 11.85 22.69 -15.48
N ASN A 96 12.91 22.58 -14.70
CA ASN A 96 12.81 22.36 -13.26
C ASN A 96 11.97 23.44 -12.55
N THR A 97 12.03 24.69 -13.01
CA THR A 97 11.22 25.80 -12.48
C THR A 97 9.73 25.57 -12.69
N GLU A 98 9.32 25.13 -13.89
CA GLU A 98 7.92 24.81 -14.20
C GLU A 98 7.40 23.64 -13.36
N ILE A 99 8.25 22.65 -13.08
CA ILE A 99 7.90 21.51 -12.24
C ILE A 99 7.73 21.94 -10.77
N ILE A 100 8.58 22.86 -10.28
CA ILE A 100 8.46 23.42 -8.92
C ILE A 100 7.14 24.20 -8.80
N GLU A 101 6.81 25.05 -9.77
CA GLU A 101 5.54 25.79 -9.79
C GLU A 101 4.34 24.85 -9.78
N TRP A 102 4.38 23.79 -10.58
CA TRP A 102 3.33 22.75 -10.58
C TRP A 102 3.21 22.04 -9.22
N LEU A 103 4.32 21.68 -8.58
CA LEU A 103 4.31 21.06 -7.24
C LEU A 103 3.67 21.98 -6.19
N ILE A 104 3.98 23.28 -6.25
CA ILE A 104 3.38 24.29 -5.37
C ILE A 104 1.88 24.41 -5.63
N GLN A 105 1.44 24.40 -6.89
CA GLN A 105 0.01 24.42 -7.25
C GLN A 105 -0.75 23.19 -6.75
N VAL A 106 -0.09 22.04 -6.67
CA VAL A 106 -0.66 20.78 -6.14
C VAL A 106 -0.61 20.73 -4.60
N GLY A 107 -0.04 21.74 -3.95
CA GLY A 107 -0.04 21.90 -2.49
C GLY A 107 1.22 21.41 -1.78
N VAL A 108 2.32 21.19 -2.51
CA VAL A 108 3.63 20.90 -1.91
C VAL A 108 4.28 22.20 -1.46
N GLU A 109 4.82 22.20 -0.24
CA GLU A 109 5.51 23.36 0.31
C GLU A 109 6.72 23.77 -0.56
N PRO A 110 6.94 25.08 -0.83
CA PRO A 110 7.98 25.54 -1.77
C PRO A 110 9.39 25.05 -1.45
N GLU A 111 9.75 24.97 -0.16
CA GLU A 111 11.06 24.47 0.28
C GLU A 111 11.24 22.99 -0.04
N ILE A 112 10.19 22.19 0.19
CA ILE A 112 10.16 20.75 -0.10
C ILE A 112 10.19 20.52 -1.61
N ALA A 113 9.43 21.30 -2.38
CA ALA A 113 9.41 21.21 -3.85
C ALA A 113 10.80 21.52 -4.44
N THR A 114 11.44 22.61 -3.98
CA THR A 114 12.77 23.00 -4.46
C THR A 114 13.82 21.95 -4.11
N LYS A 115 13.82 21.45 -2.86
CA LYS A 115 14.74 20.39 -2.43
C LYS A 115 14.52 19.10 -3.22
N GLY A 116 13.28 18.67 -3.37
CA GLY A 116 12.92 17.46 -4.13
C GLY A 116 13.37 17.54 -5.60
N ILE A 117 13.23 18.71 -6.22
CA ILE A 117 13.65 18.91 -7.61
C ILE A 117 15.18 19.04 -7.75
N SER A 118 15.89 19.55 -6.74
CA SER A 118 17.36 19.58 -6.75
C SER A 118 17.98 18.18 -6.79
N GLU A 119 17.31 17.19 -6.17
CA GLU A 119 17.74 15.78 -6.16
C GLU A 119 17.10 14.95 -7.28
N LEU A 120 16.31 15.57 -8.17
CA LEU A 120 15.49 14.90 -9.17
C LEU A 120 16.29 13.92 -10.04
N ALA A 121 17.49 14.31 -10.46
CA ALA A 121 18.35 13.45 -11.28
C ALA A 121 18.74 12.14 -10.57
N VAL A 122 19.01 12.21 -9.27
CA VAL A 122 19.34 11.02 -8.46
C VAL A 122 18.09 10.15 -8.28
N VAL A 123 16.95 10.78 -7.97
CA VAL A 123 15.67 10.10 -7.78
C VAL A 123 15.23 9.38 -9.06
N ILE A 124 15.26 10.04 -10.21
CA ILE A 124 14.92 9.45 -11.51
C ILE A 124 15.88 8.31 -11.85
N ASN A 125 17.19 8.47 -11.64
CA ASN A 125 18.16 7.41 -11.92
C ASN A 125 17.91 6.16 -11.06
N ASN A 126 17.60 6.35 -9.78
CA ASN A 126 17.26 5.25 -8.88
C ASN A 126 15.95 4.57 -9.29
N ALA A 127 14.93 5.35 -9.66
CA ALA A 127 13.66 4.83 -10.18
C ALA A 127 13.87 4.06 -11.49
N TYR A 128 14.70 4.58 -12.41
CA TYR A 128 15.10 3.94 -13.66
C TYR A 128 15.79 2.60 -13.39
N LYS A 129 16.81 2.56 -12.52
CA LYS A 129 17.52 1.33 -12.16
C LYS A 129 16.58 0.28 -11.58
N LYS A 130 15.66 0.69 -10.69
CA LYS A 130 14.65 -0.19 -10.11
C LYS A 130 13.70 -0.74 -11.17
N ALA A 131 13.17 0.12 -12.04
CA ALA A 131 12.30 -0.27 -13.15
C ALA A 131 13.02 -1.21 -14.13
N LYS A 132 14.28 -0.93 -14.47
CA LYS A 132 15.12 -1.78 -15.31
C LYS A 132 15.33 -3.16 -14.69
N LYS A 133 15.64 -3.23 -13.39
CA LYS A 133 15.80 -4.51 -12.67
C LYS A 133 14.51 -5.34 -12.71
N ILE A 134 13.37 -4.71 -12.48
CA ILE A 134 12.04 -5.37 -12.56
C ILE A 134 11.76 -5.86 -13.98
N MET A 135 12.07 -5.06 -15.00
CA MET A 135 11.90 -5.43 -16.41
C MET A 135 12.75 -6.66 -16.77
N ILE A 136 14.03 -6.66 -16.39
CA ILE A 136 14.94 -7.81 -16.62
C ILE A 136 14.42 -9.05 -15.89
N ALA A 137 14.03 -8.92 -14.61
CA ALA A 137 13.48 -10.03 -13.85
C ALA A 137 12.21 -10.60 -14.51
N SER A 138 11.32 -9.72 -14.98
CA SER A 138 10.09 -10.12 -15.69
C SER A 138 10.43 -10.88 -16.98
N PHE A 139 11.44 -10.43 -17.74
CA PHE A 139 11.89 -11.11 -18.94
C PHE A 139 12.46 -12.51 -18.66
N ILE A 140 13.27 -12.64 -17.60
CA ILE A 140 13.82 -13.93 -17.15
C ILE A 140 12.68 -14.88 -16.75
N SER A 141 11.69 -14.39 -15.99
CA SER A 141 10.53 -15.21 -15.60
C SER A 141 9.72 -15.69 -16.80
N ILE A 142 9.56 -14.86 -17.85
CA ILE A 142 8.88 -15.26 -19.09
C ILE A 142 9.68 -16.34 -19.82
N LEU A 143 11.00 -16.17 -19.96
CA LEU A 143 11.86 -17.17 -20.59
C LEU A 143 11.80 -18.51 -19.87
N LEU A 144 11.89 -18.50 -18.53
CA LEU A 144 11.73 -19.72 -17.73
C LEU A 144 10.36 -20.34 -17.92
N GLY A 145 9.29 -19.54 -17.95
CA GLY A 145 7.93 -20.02 -18.25
C GLY A 145 7.80 -20.68 -19.61
N ILE A 146 8.43 -20.13 -20.65
CA ILE A 146 8.44 -20.71 -22.01
C ILE A 146 9.21 -22.03 -22.01
N ILE A 147 10.40 -22.08 -21.38
CA ILE A 147 11.23 -23.30 -21.32
C ILE A 147 10.52 -24.41 -20.56
N SER A 148 9.96 -24.10 -19.39
CA SER A 148 9.17 -25.05 -18.61
C SER A 148 7.94 -25.50 -19.39
N GLY A 149 7.23 -24.57 -20.06
CA GLY A 149 6.07 -24.88 -20.90
C GLY A 149 6.41 -25.80 -22.07
N ALA A 150 7.54 -25.57 -22.75
CA ALA A 150 8.01 -26.42 -23.85
C ALA A 150 8.41 -27.83 -23.36
N GLY A 151 9.12 -27.91 -22.23
CA GLY A 151 9.44 -29.19 -21.58
C GLY A 151 8.19 -29.97 -21.17
N PHE A 152 7.19 -29.29 -20.62
CA PHE A 152 5.89 -29.89 -20.29
C PHE A 152 5.10 -30.33 -21.53
N PHE A 153 5.07 -29.53 -22.60
CA PHE A 153 4.41 -29.90 -23.86
C PHE A 153 5.05 -31.13 -24.52
N SER A 154 6.37 -31.28 -24.41
CA SER A 154 7.07 -32.49 -24.90
C SER A 154 6.75 -33.75 -24.10
N GLY A 155 6.28 -33.62 -22.85
CA GLY A 155 5.94 -34.74 -21.97
C GLY A 155 4.44 -35.08 -21.86
N ALA A 156 3.52 -34.20 -22.26
CA ALA A 156 2.09 -34.32 -21.93
C ALA A 156 1.17 -34.39 -23.16
N LEU A 157 0.97 -35.60 -23.70
CA LEU A 157 -0.10 -35.96 -24.64
C LEU A 157 -1.44 -36.20 -23.90
N ASN A 158 -1.97 -35.23 -23.13
CA ASN A 158 -3.32 -35.33 -22.53
C ASN A 158 -4.01 -33.95 -22.43
N SER A 159 -5.35 -33.90 -22.59
CA SER A 159 -6.09 -32.66 -22.95
C SER A 159 -6.20 -31.59 -21.85
N ASN A 160 -5.94 -31.91 -20.59
CA ASN A 160 -6.13 -30.97 -19.47
C ASN A 160 -4.99 -29.94 -19.33
N TYR A 161 -3.91 -30.05 -20.10
CA TYR A 161 -2.71 -29.22 -19.96
C TYR A 161 -2.75 -27.89 -20.75
N LEU A 162 -3.63 -27.77 -21.76
CA LEU A 162 -3.81 -26.53 -22.54
C LEU A 162 -4.30 -25.35 -21.68
N ILE A 163 -5.12 -25.63 -20.66
CA ILE A 163 -5.71 -24.60 -19.79
C ILE A 163 -4.64 -23.98 -18.87
N TYR A 164 -3.73 -24.79 -18.32
CA TYR A 164 -2.65 -24.31 -17.45
C TYR A 164 -1.60 -23.50 -18.23
N GLY A 165 -1.25 -23.91 -19.45
CA GLY A 165 -0.38 -23.13 -20.34
C GLY A 165 -0.98 -21.77 -20.71
N GLY A 166 -2.29 -21.71 -20.97
CA GLY A 166 -3.00 -20.46 -21.26
C GLY A 166 -2.99 -19.47 -20.10
N ILE A 167 -3.21 -19.93 -18.85
CA ILE A 167 -3.19 -19.06 -17.66
C ILE A 167 -1.80 -18.43 -17.46
N PHE A 168 -0.73 -19.20 -17.67
CA PHE A 168 0.65 -18.69 -17.57
C PHE A 168 0.97 -17.63 -18.63
N ILE A 169 0.55 -17.85 -19.89
CA ILE A 169 0.77 -16.88 -20.98
C ILE A 169 -0.03 -15.60 -20.73
N VAL A 170 -1.28 -15.70 -20.28
CA VAL A 170 -2.11 -14.52 -19.96
C VAL A 170 -1.54 -13.74 -18.77
N ALA A 171 -1.05 -14.42 -17.73
CA ALA A 171 -0.36 -13.78 -16.62
C ALA A 171 0.91 -13.05 -17.12
N ALA A 172 1.75 -13.72 -17.91
CA ALA A 172 2.95 -13.12 -18.50
C ALA A 172 2.63 -11.88 -19.36
N LEU A 173 1.61 -11.96 -20.21
CA LEU A 173 1.17 -10.85 -21.07
C LEU A 173 0.57 -9.68 -20.28
N ARG A 174 -0.08 -9.92 -19.14
CA ARG A 174 -0.69 -8.86 -18.33
C ARG A 174 0.32 -8.10 -17.46
N PHE A 175 1.36 -8.76 -16.96
CA PHE A 175 2.39 -8.12 -16.13
C PHE A 175 3.44 -7.34 -16.95
N PHE A 176 3.65 -7.70 -18.22
CA PHE A 176 4.64 -7.04 -19.08
C PHE A 176 4.36 -5.55 -19.41
N PRO A 177 3.14 -5.13 -19.82
CA PRO A 177 2.89 -3.75 -20.24
C PRO A 177 2.86 -2.74 -19.08
N ALA A 178 2.42 -3.15 -17.88
CA ALA A 178 2.34 -2.25 -16.72
C ALA A 178 3.72 -1.80 -16.23
N ASN A 179 4.70 -2.71 -16.19
CA ASN A 179 6.07 -2.42 -15.79
C ASN A 179 6.86 -1.64 -16.86
N ASN A 180 6.47 -1.75 -18.14
CA ASN A 180 7.13 -1.06 -19.26
C ASN A 180 6.83 0.44 -19.29
N LYS A 181 5.64 0.88 -18.83
CA LYS A 181 5.26 2.30 -18.86
C LYS A 181 6.14 3.17 -17.95
N MET A 182 6.40 2.72 -16.72
CA MET A 182 7.26 3.45 -15.77
C MET A 182 8.72 3.46 -16.24
N TYR A 183 9.21 2.33 -16.76
CA TYR A 183 10.55 2.26 -17.34
C TYR A 183 10.75 3.30 -18.46
N ARG A 184 9.82 3.36 -19.42
CA ARG A 184 9.86 4.33 -20.54
C ARG A 184 9.78 5.78 -20.07
N LEU A 185 8.99 6.07 -19.03
CA LEU A 185 8.89 7.41 -18.45
C LEU A 185 10.23 7.83 -17.83
N CYS A 186 10.82 6.98 -16.99
CA CYS A 186 12.12 7.25 -16.38
C CYS A 186 13.24 7.34 -17.42
N GLU A 187 13.21 6.52 -18.48
CA GLU A 187 14.17 6.57 -19.59
C GLU A 187 14.11 7.91 -20.33
N LYS A 188 12.91 8.38 -20.69
CA LYS A 188 12.73 9.69 -21.34
C LYS A 188 13.19 10.84 -20.45
N ALA A 189 12.83 10.82 -19.17
CA ALA A 189 13.23 11.85 -18.24
C ALA A 189 14.76 11.88 -18.03
N MET A 190 15.43 10.71 -18.02
CA MET A 190 16.90 10.63 -17.98
C MET A 190 17.55 11.24 -19.21
N MET A 191 17.06 10.93 -20.42
CA MET A 191 17.61 11.48 -21.66
C MET A 191 17.57 13.01 -21.68
N ILE A 192 16.47 13.60 -21.20
CA ILE A 192 16.32 15.06 -21.13
C ILE A 192 17.30 15.66 -20.11
N ILE A 193 17.48 15.02 -18.95
CA ILE A 193 18.47 15.47 -17.95
C ILE A 193 19.91 15.37 -18.48
N GLU A 194 20.22 14.35 -19.29
CA GLU A 194 21.54 14.21 -19.92
C GLU A 194 21.76 15.27 -21.00
N GLN A 195 20.74 15.60 -21.79
CA GLN A 195 20.78 16.70 -22.78
C GLN A 195 21.02 18.05 -22.11
N GLU A 196 20.28 18.36 -21.03
CA GLU A 196 20.45 19.61 -20.26
C GLU A 196 21.86 19.74 -19.66
N LYS A 197 22.52 18.63 -19.30
CA LYS A 197 23.91 18.64 -18.81
C LYS A 197 24.94 18.93 -19.91
N ILE A 198 24.63 18.60 -21.17
CA ILE A 198 25.51 18.82 -22.31
C ILE A 198 25.44 20.29 -22.74
N GLU A 199 24.27 20.92 -22.67
CA GLU A 199 24.08 22.34 -23.05
C GLU A 199 24.72 23.35 -22.06
N ILE A 200 25.09 22.91 -20.87
CA ILE A 200 25.75 23.76 -19.83
C ILE A 200 27.30 23.73 -19.98
N LYS A 201 27.85 22.86 -20.84
CA LYS A 201 29.30 22.79 -21.12
C LYS A 201 29.68 23.55 -22.38
#